data_AF-A0A2S9F4M0-F1
#
_entry.id   AF-A0A2S9F4M0-F1
#
_cell.length_a   1.000
_cell.length_b   1.000
_cell.length_c   1.000
_cell.angle_alpha   90.00
_cell.angle_beta   90.00
_cell.angle_gamma   90.00
#
_symmetry.space_group_name_H-M   'P 1'
#
loop_
_entity.id
_entity.type
_entity.pdbx_description
1 polymer ?
#
loop_
_entity_poly.entity_id
_entity_poly.type
_entity_poly.pdbx_seq_one_letter_code
_entity_poly.pdbx_strand_id
1 'polypeptide(L)'
;MTVDSPVPIYPFSAVIGHDRLRLALVLCAVRPDIGGVLIRGEKGTAKSTAVRGLARVLSAASNGDGGQLVELPIGATEDRVVGSLDLQKVLRDGEHAFSPGLLARAHRGVLYVDEV
;
A
#
# COMPACT_ATOMS: atom_id res chain seq x y z
N MET A 1 -9.71 -10.29 26.22
CA MET A 1 -8.64 -9.26 26.16
C MET A 1 -7.48 -9.84 25.35
N THR A 2 -7.65 -9.95 24.03
CA THR A 2 -6.60 -10.40 23.11
C THR A 2 -5.86 -9.17 22.62
N VAL A 3 -4.64 -9.01 23.08
CA VAL A 3 -3.72 -7.95 22.66
C VAL A 3 -3.42 -8.19 21.19
N ASP A 4 -3.86 -7.28 20.34
CA ASP A 4 -3.52 -7.19 18.91
C ASP A 4 -2.00 -6.95 18.81
N SER A 5 -1.23 -8.04 18.91
CA SER A 5 0.21 -8.00 18.80
C SER A 5 0.50 -7.82 17.31
N PRO A 6 1.13 -6.72 16.88
CA PRO A 6 1.34 -6.47 15.47
C PRO A 6 2.13 -7.63 14.88
N VAL A 7 1.57 -8.27 13.84
CA VAL A 7 2.24 -9.37 13.15
C VAL A 7 3.66 -8.91 12.79
N PRO A 8 4.71 -9.63 13.23
CA PRO A 8 6.07 -9.18 13.03
C PRO A 8 6.39 -9.12 11.53
N ILE A 9 6.56 -7.89 11.03
CA ILE A 9 6.97 -7.63 9.65
C ILE A 9 8.49 -7.80 9.57
N TYR A 10 8.94 -8.56 8.59
CA TYR A 10 10.37 -8.76 8.35
C TYR A 10 11.06 -7.40 8.05
N PRO A 11 12.17 -7.05 8.74
CA PRO A 11 12.76 -5.73 8.62
C PRO A 11 13.41 -5.51 7.24
N PHE A 12 13.22 -4.31 6.69
CA PHE A 12 13.72 -3.94 5.36
C PHE A 12 15.23 -4.10 5.21
N SER A 13 15.98 -3.79 6.28
CA SER A 13 17.44 -3.92 6.33
C SER A 13 17.93 -5.37 6.29
N ALA A 14 17.10 -6.34 6.71
CA ALA A 14 17.49 -7.75 6.73
C ALA A 14 17.25 -8.48 5.40
N VAL A 15 16.61 -7.84 4.40
CA VAL A 15 16.43 -8.44 3.07
C VAL A 15 17.80 -8.65 2.40
N ILE A 16 18.07 -9.85 1.87
CA ILE A 16 19.38 -10.22 1.32
C ILE A 16 19.33 -10.27 -0.21
N GLY A 17 20.41 -9.86 -0.90
CA GLY A 17 20.63 -10.05 -2.35
C GLY A 17 19.83 -9.14 -3.29
N HIS A 18 18.70 -8.59 -2.84
CA HIS A 18 17.80 -7.75 -3.62
C HIS A 18 18.24 -6.27 -3.70
N ASP A 19 19.52 -5.99 -3.91
CA ASP A 19 20.08 -4.63 -3.81
C ASP A 19 19.44 -3.65 -4.80
N ARG A 20 19.19 -4.08 -6.05
CA ARG A 20 18.49 -3.26 -7.06
C ARG A 20 17.06 -2.95 -6.65
N LEU A 21 16.34 -3.93 -6.11
CA LEU A 21 14.97 -3.74 -5.64
C LEU A 21 14.95 -2.80 -4.43
N ARG A 22 15.82 -3.03 -3.45
CA ARG A 22 15.99 -2.15 -2.28
C ARG A 22 16.26 -0.72 -2.72
N LEU A 23 17.19 -0.53 -3.65
CA LEU A 23 17.53 0.80 -4.18
C LEU A 23 16.32 1.44 -4.87
N ALA A 24 15.64 0.74 -5.78
CA ALA A 24 14.46 1.26 -6.48
C ALA A 24 13.35 1.68 -5.50
N LEU A 25 13.10 0.85 -4.48
CA LEU A 25 12.14 1.14 -3.42
C LEU A 25 12.52 2.39 -2.62
N VAL A 26 13.79 2.54 -2.23
CA VAL A 26 14.26 3.73 -1.52
C VAL A 26 14.18 4.98 -2.41
N LEU A 27 14.54 4.87 -3.69
CA LEU A 27 14.43 5.99 -4.63
C LEU A 27 12.99 6.46 -4.79
N CYS A 28 12.04 5.54 -4.98
CA CYS A 28 10.62 5.88 -5.03
C CYS A 28 10.09 6.45 -3.71
N ALA A 29 10.61 5.98 -2.57
CA ALA A 29 10.25 6.52 -1.25
C ALA A 29 10.73 7.96 -1.05
N VAL A 30 11.93 8.31 -1.56
CA VAL A 30 12.47 9.67 -1.48
C VAL A 30 11.84 10.60 -2.52
N ARG A 31 11.60 10.08 -3.72
CA ARG A 31 11.11 10.82 -4.88
C ARG A 31 9.99 10.03 -5.59
N PRO A 32 8.73 10.19 -5.13
CA PRO A 32 7.59 9.48 -5.73
C PRO A 32 7.26 9.95 -7.16
N ASP A 33 7.83 11.08 -7.60
CA ASP A 33 7.70 11.60 -8.98
C ASP A 33 8.45 10.76 -10.03
N ILE A 34 9.36 9.88 -9.60
CA ILE A 34 10.02 8.88 -10.47
C ILE A 34 8.98 7.88 -11.02
N GLY A 35 7.82 7.75 -10.36
CA GLY A 35 6.76 6.82 -10.71
C GLY A 35 6.77 5.56 -9.85
N GLY A 36 6.27 4.46 -10.41
CA GLY A 36 6.13 3.18 -9.72
C GLY A 36 7.33 2.24 -9.91
N VAL A 37 7.51 1.30 -8.98
CA VAL A 37 8.49 0.21 -9.10
C VAL A 37 7.81 -1.04 -9.63
N LEU A 38 8.22 -1.52 -10.81
CA LEU A 38 7.83 -2.83 -11.31
C LEU A 38 8.80 -3.90 -10.79
N ILE A 39 8.28 -4.87 -10.02
CA ILE A 39 9.09 -5.92 -9.40
C ILE A 39 8.85 -7.26 -10.09
N ARG A 40 9.75 -7.66 -10.98
CA ARG A 40 9.72 -8.99 -11.63
C ARG A 40 10.56 -10.02 -10.87
N GLY A 41 10.11 -11.27 -10.87
CA GLY A 41 10.80 -12.40 -10.26
C GLY A 41 9.88 -13.60 -10.03
N GLU A 42 10.45 -14.74 -9.70
CA GLU A 42 9.71 -15.97 -9.41
C GLU A 42 8.95 -15.87 -8.08
N LYS A 43 7.93 -16.73 -7.88
CA LYS A 43 7.26 -16.88 -6.59
C LYS A 43 8.30 -17.35 -5.55
N GLY A 44 8.26 -16.78 -4.35
CA GLY A 44 9.22 -17.11 -3.27
C GLY A 44 10.50 -16.25 -3.24
N THR A 45 10.63 -15.24 -4.10
CA THR A 45 11.81 -14.34 -4.14
C THR A 45 11.72 -13.14 -3.17
N ALA A 46 10.97 -13.25 -2.07
CA ALA A 46 10.85 -12.20 -1.03
C ALA A 46 10.46 -10.77 -1.52
N LYS A 47 9.89 -10.63 -2.72
CA LYS A 47 9.49 -9.33 -3.30
C LYS A 47 8.47 -8.59 -2.43
N SER A 48 7.38 -9.26 -2.07
CA SER A 48 6.36 -8.70 -1.19
C SER A 48 6.89 -8.46 0.24
N THR A 49 7.83 -9.29 0.70
CA THR A 49 8.54 -9.11 1.98
C THR A 49 9.32 -7.80 2.01
N ALA A 50 10.05 -7.47 0.94
CA ALA A 50 10.81 -6.23 0.84
C ALA A 50 9.90 -5.00 0.84
N VAL A 51 8.79 -5.04 0.10
CA VAL A 51 7.79 -3.96 0.05
C VAL A 51 7.15 -3.73 1.43
N ARG A 52 6.72 -4.81 2.08
CA ARG A 52 6.14 -4.76 3.44
C ARG A 52 7.13 -4.21 4.47
N GLY A 53 8.40 -4.62 4.38
CA GLY A 53 9.48 -4.08 5.21
C GLY A 53 9.67 -2.58 5.02
N LEU A 54 9.69 -2.09 3.77
CA LEU A 54 9.81 -0.67 3.47
C LEU A 54 8.60 0.14 3.97
N ALA A 55 7.38 -0.36 3.77
CA ALA A 55 6.18 0.34 4.21
C ALA A 55 6.18 0.60 5.72
N ARG A 56 6.71 -0.34 6.51
CA ARG A 56 6.91 -0.14 7.95
C ARG A 56 7.91 0.98 8.24
N VAL A 57 9.00 1.08 7.48
CA VAL A 57 9.98 2.16 7.61
C VAL A 57 9.35 3.52 7.29
N LEU A 58 8.57 3.61 6.22
CA LEU A 58 7.88 4.85 5.82
C LEU A 58 6.85 5.31 6.85
N SER A 59 6.05 4.38 7.36
CA SER A 59 5.07 4.65 8.41
C SER A 59 5.74 5.14 9.70
N ALA A 60 6.86 4.51 10.10
CA ALA A 60 7.64 4.92 11.26
C ALA A 60 8.30 6.29 11.07
N ALA A 61 8.82 6.59 9.88
CA ALA A 61 9.45 7.88 9.58
C ALA A 61 8.44 9.05 9.54
N SER A 62 7.18 8.76 9.21
CA SER A 62 6.12 9.75 9.03
C SER A 62 5.25 9.94 10.27
N ASN A 63 5.67 9.47 11.45
CA ASN A 63 4.91 9.53 12.71
C ASN A 63 3.45 9.04 12.60
N GLY A 64 3.18 8.06 11.72
CA GLY A 64 1.82 7.53 11.50
C GLY A 64 0.93 8.34 10.55
N ASP A 65 1.37 9.50 10.06
CA ASP A 65 0.71 10.29 9.00
C ASP A 65 1.09 9.81 7.57
N GLY A 66 2.11 8.95 7.50
CA GLY A 66 2.46 8.22 6.28
C GLY A 66 1.47 7.09 6.06
N GLY A 67 0.87 7.06 4.88
CA GLY A 67 -0.18 6.11 4.52
C GLY A 67 0.23 4.65 4.71
N GLN A 68 -0.79 3.79 4.78
CA GLN A 68 -0.59 2.36 4.99
C GLN A 68 -0.15 1.65 3.71
N LEU A 69 0.44 0.47 3.87
CA LEU A 69 0.53 -0.47 2.77
C LEU A 69 -0.87 -0.97 2.44
N VAL A 70 -1.31 -0.76 1.21
CA VAL A 70 -2.58 -1.27 0.70
C VAL A 70 -2.29 -2.24 -0.44
N GLU A 71 -2.82 -3.45 -0.33
CA GLU A 71 -2.73 -4.44 -1.40
C GLU A 71 -3.95 -4.32 -2.30
N LEU A 72 -3.71 -4.21 -3.60
CA LEU A 72 -4.74 -4.23 -4.62
C LEU A 72 -5.00 -5.69 -5.01
N PRO A 73 -6.18 -6.26 -4.67
CA PRO A 73 -6.50 -7.63 -5.06
C PRO A 73 -6.74 -7.71 -6.57
N ILE A 74 -6.36 -8.85 -7.16
CA ILE A 74 -6.70 -9.17 -8.53
C ILE A 74 -8.23 -9.15 -8.70
N GLY A 75 -8.73 -8.41 -9.69
CA GLY A 75 -10.17 -8.24 -9.91
C GLY A 75 -10.87 -7.27 -8.95
N ALA A 76 -10.14 -6.37 -8.28
CA ALA A 76 -10.77 -5.24 -7.61
C ALA A 76 -11.63 -4.43 -8.59
N THR A 77 -12.91 -4.22 -8.25
CA THR A 77 -13.79 -3.33 -9.02
C THR A 77 -13.30 -1.89 -8.93
N GLU A 78 -13.53 -1.10 -9.97
CA GLU A 78 -13.15 0.33 -9.99
C GLU A 78 -13.69 1.06 -8.76
N ASP A 79 -14.96 0.84 -8.42
CA ASP A 79 -15.62 1.40 -7.23
C ASP A 79 -14.87 1.09 -5.92
N ARG A 80 -14.28 -0.11 -5.79
CA ARG A 80 -13.46 -0.47 -4.63
C ARG A 80 -12.10 0.23 -4.65
N VAL A 81 -11.56 0.52 -5.83
CA VAL A 81 -10.26 1.18 -6.02
C VAL A 81 -10.35 2.69 -5.79
N VAL A 82 -11.25 3.36 -6.52
CA VAL A 82 -11.43 4.82 -6.48
C VAL A 82 -12.35 5.27 -5.36
N GLY A 83 -13.36 4.47 -5.02
CA GLY A 83 -14.41 4.79 -4.05
C GLY A 83 -15.80 4.87 -4.71
N SER A 84 -16.84 4.70 -3.90
CA SER A 84 -18.25 4.75 -4.30
C SER A 84 -18.94 6.03 -3.84
N LEU A 85 -20.03 6.38 -4.51
CA LEU A 85 -21.03 7.34 -4.00
C LEU A 85 -22.39 6.66 -3.89
N ASP A 86 -23.00 6.66 -2.71
CA ASP A 86 -24.37 6.14 -2.52
C ASP A 86 -25.41 7.17 -3.00
N LEU A 87 -25.80 7.04 -4.27
CA LEU A 87 -26.79 7.90 -4.92
C LEU A 87 -28.16 7.84 -4.26
N GLN A 88 -28.58 6.71 -3.67
CA GLN A 88 -29.90 6.61 -3.06
C GLN A 88 -29.98 7.48 -1.81
N LYS A 89 -28.92 7.45 -0.99
CA LYS A 89 -28.84 8.27 0.22
C LYS A 89 -28.66 9.75 -0.10
N VAL A 90 -27.84 10.07 -1.10
CA VAL A 90 -27.67 11.45 -1.60
C VAL A 90 -28.99 12.05 -2.08
N LEU A 91 -29.79 11.28 -2.84
CA LEU A 91 -31.04 11.77 -3.41
C LEU A 91 -32.21 11.82 -2.41
N ARG A 92 -32.20 10.98 -1.36
CA ARG A 92 -33.26 10.97 -0.34
C ARG A 92 -33.01 11.96 0.80
N ASP A 93 -31.78 11.96 1.33
CA ASP A 93 -31.46 12.67 2.56
C ASP A 93 -30.66 13.97 2.29
N GLY A 94 -30.24 14.19 1.04
CA GLY A 94 -29.39 15.32 0.66
C GLY A 94 -27.95 15.21 1.19
N GLU A 95 -27.59 14.09 1.81
CA GLU A 95 -26.29 13.87 2.43
C GLU A 95 -25.30 13.23 1.46
N HIS A 96 -24.11 13.83 1.33
CA HIS A 96 -23.01 13.25 0.55
C HIS A 96 -22.47 11.97 1.23
N ALA A 97 -22.89 10.80 0.73
CA ALA A 97 -22.47 9.49 1.23
C ALA A 97 -21.36 8.87 0.35
N PHE A 98 -20.16 9.47 0.38
CA PHE A 98 -18.98 8.95 -0.31
C PHE A 98 -18.26 7.88 0.53
N SER A 99 -17.93 6.75 -0.09
CA SER A 99 -17.16 5.67 0.50
C SER A 99 -15.76 5.62 -0.10
N PRO A 100 -14.70 5.96 0.65
CA PRO A 100 -13.34 6.02 0.12
C PRO A 100 -12.80 4.64 -0.28
N GLY A 101 -12.18 4.58 -1.47
CA GLY A 101 -11.61 3.35 -2.02
C GLY A 101 -10.19 3.02 -1.51
N LEU A 102 -9.57 2.01 -2.12
CA LEU A 102 -8.21 1.56 -1.81
C LEU A 102 -7.16 2.66 -2.06
N LEU A 103 -7.35 3.52 -3.07
CA LEU A 103 -6.41 4.62 -3.35
C LEU A 103 -6.38 5.65 -2.23
N ALA A 104 -7.55 5.97 -1.65
CA ALA A 104 -7.63 6.89 -0.52
C ALA A 104 -6.89 6.33 0.70
N ARG A 105 -6.97 5.01 0.93
CA ARG A 105 -6.25 4.33 2.01
C ARG A 105 -4.74 4.25 1.79
N ALA A 106 -4.31 4.24 0.53
CA ALA A 106 -2.89 4.22 0.15
C ALA A 106 -2.27 5.63 0.10
N HIS A 107 -3.05 6.68 0.36
CA HIS A 107 -2.59 8.06 0.26
C HIS A 107 -1.37 8.31 1.15
N ARG A 108 -0.28 8.84 0.57
CA ARG A 108 1.03 9.03 1.23
C ARG A 108 1.67 7.75 1.77
N GLY A 109 1.17 6.59 1.32
CA GLY A 109 1.62 5.26 1.70
C GLY A 109 2.16 4.49 0.50
N VAL A 110 1.89 3.18 0.49
CA VAL A 110 2.34 2.29 -0.59
C VAL A 110 1.15 1.50 -1.11
N LEU A 111 0.92 1.55 -2.41
CA LEU A 111 -0.02 0.67 -3.11
C LEU A 111 0.78 -0.48 -3.74
N TYR A 112 0.52 -1.71 -3.29
CA TYR A 112 1.11 -2.92 -3.86
C TYR A 112 0.09 -3.62 -4.76
N VAL A 113 0.52 -3.99 -5.96
CA VAL A 113 -0.27 -4.79 -6.90
C VAL A 113 0.48 -6.09 -7.12
N ASP A 114 -0.15 -7.21 -6.79
CA ASP A 114 0.41 -8.53 -7.09
C ASP A 114 -0.03 -8.98 -8.49
N GLU A 115 0.85 -9.70 -9.19
CA GLU A 115 0.55 -10.31 -10.51
C GLU A 115 0.15 -9.33 -11.64
N VAL A 116 0.98 -8.30 -11.88
CA VAL A 116 0.90 -7.39 -13.05
C VAL A 116 1.60 -7.95 -14.28
#